data_AF-C8PDQ0-F1
#
_entry.id   AF-C8PDQ0-F1
#
_cell.length_a   1.000
_cell.length_b   1.000
_cell.length_c   1.000
_cell.angle_alpha   90.00
_cell.angle_beta   90.00
_cell.angle_gamma   90.00
#
_symmetry.space_group_name_H-M   'P 1'
#
loop_
_entity.id
_entity.type
_entity.pdbx_description
1 polymer ?
#
loop_
_entity_poly.entity_id
_entity_poly.type
_entity_poly.pdbx_seq_one_letter_code
_entity_poly.pdbx_strand_id
1 'polypeptide(L)' 'MKWLVSIFALFLIGCSKPNIITRTEYKEVYIPVKCIKAMPKKPSYDFTPAAAKALMRYYKTCEELLRECSDGNDPKS' A
#
# COMPACT_ATOMS: atom_id res chain seq x y z
N MET A 1 56.21 -37.53 -1.57
CA MET A 1 54.87 -37.98 -2.01
C MET A 1 53.74 -37.50 -1.09
N LYS A 2 53.85 -37.65 0.24
CA LYS A 2 52.82 -37.25 1.23
C LYS A 2 52.34 -35.78 1.11
N TRP A 3 53.27 -34.85 0.85
CA TRP A 3 52.98 -33.41 0.73
C TRP A 3 52.27 -33.02 -0.58
N LEU A 4 52.54 -33.74 -1.67
CA LEU A 4 51.86 -33.53 -2.96
C LEU A 4 50.37 -33.87 -2.87
N VAL A 5 50.02 -34.91 -2.10
CA VAL A 5 48.64 -35.33 -1.86
C VAL A 5 47.86 -34.27 -1.07
N SER A 6 48.50 -33.61 -0.11
CA SER A 6 47.86 -32.57 0.71
C SER A 6 47.56 -31.29 -0.08
N ILE A 7 48.45 -30.89 -0.99
CA ILE A 7 48.26 -29.70 -1.85
C ILE A 7 47.14 -29.95 -2.86
N PHE A 8 47.05 -31.16 -3.40
CA PHE A 8 46.00 -31.54 -4.35
C PHE A 8 44.60 -31.58 -3.70
N ALA A 9 44.51 -31.98 -2.44
CA ALA A 9 43.25 -32.01 -1.69
C ALA A 9 42.65 -30.60 -1.44
N LEU A 10 43.48 -29.57 -1.32
CA LEU A 10 43.05 -28.18 -1.14
C LEU A 10 42.40 -27.59 -2.40
N PHE A 11 42.78 -28.07 -3.59
CA PHE A 11 42.20 -27.62 -4.86
C PHE A 11 40.80 -28.19 -5.15
N LEU A 12 40.39 -29.25 -4.43
CA LEU A 12 39.08 -29.88 -4.60
C LEU A 12 37.98 -29.26 -3.72
N ILE A 13 38.33 -28.31 -2.84
CA ILE A 13 37.37 -27.58 -2.01
C ILE A 13 36.79 -26.43 -2.83
N GLY A 14 35.99 -26.77 -3.84
CA GLY A 14 35.27 -25.79 -4.65
C GLY A 14 34.31 -24.96 -3.81
N CYS A 15 34.28 -23.64 -4.05
CA CYS A 15 33.33 -22.73 -3.43
C CYS A 15 31.93 -22.99 -3.99
N SER A 16 31.11 -23.74 -3.24
CA SER A 16 29.70 -23.90 -3.54
C SER A 16 28.98 -22.60 -3.17
N LYS A 17 28.68 -21.77 -4.18
CA LYS A 17 27.75 -20.66 -4.00
C LYS A 17 26.39 -21.28 -3.68
N PRO A 18 25.75 -20.94 -2.55
CA PRO A 18 24.41 -21.45 -2.28
C PRO A 18 23.53 -21.01 -3.45
N ASN A 19 23.02 -21.98 -4.22
CA ASN A 19 21.89 -21.74 -5.09
C ASN A 19 20.72 -21.48 -4.16
N ILE A 20 20.63 -20.24 -3.68
CA ILE A 20 19.44 -19.69 -3.05
C ILE A 20 18.37 -19.87 -4.12
N ILE A 21 17.57 -20.92 -3.98
CA ILE A 21 16.32 -21.06 -4.69
C ILE A 21 15.52 -19.88 -4.17
N THR A 22 15.60 -18.74 -4.86
CA THR A 22 14.74 -17.61 -4.64
C THR A 22 13.35 -18.09 -5.05
N ARG A 23 12.67 -18.79 -4.13
CA ARG A 23 11.22 -18.89 -4.14
C ARG A 23 10.78 -17.44 -4.21
N THR A 24 10.37 -17.01 -5.40
CA THR A 24 9.76 -15.71 -5.59
C THR A 24 8.49 -15.76 -4.76
N GLU A 25 8.56 -15.30 -3.52
CA GLU A 25 7.39 -15.13 -2.69
C GLU A 25 6.60 -14.00 -3.32
N TYR A 26 5.51 -14.37 -3.98
CA TYR A 26 4.56 -13.41 -4.52
C TYR A 26 3.91 -12.71 -3.33
N LYS A 27 4.30 -11.46 -3.11
CA LYS A 27 3.67 -10.61 -2.11
C LYS A 27 2.38 -10.05 -2.72
N GLU A 28 1.25 -10.44 -2.16
CA GLU A 28 -0.01 -9.79 -2.50
C GLU A 28 0.04 -8.33 -2.02
N VAL A 29 -0.14 -7.40 -2.97
CA VAL A 29 -0.21 -5.97 -2.70
C VAL A 29 -1.66 -5.55 -2.83
N TYR A 30 -2.33 -5.39 -1.69
CA TYR A 30 -3.70 -4.88 -1.68
C TYR A 30 -3.70 -3.39 -2.02
N ILE A 31 -4.39 -3.05 -3.09
CA ILE A 31 -4.57 -1.65 -3.51
C ILE A 31 -5.89 -1.18 -2.88
N PRO A 32 -5.87 -0.11 -2.07
CA PRO A 32 -7.09 0.41 -1.49
C PRO A 32 -8.00 0.96 -2.59
N VAL A 33 -9.25 0.49 -2.59
CA VAL A 33 -10.30 1.02 -3.47
C VAL A 33 -10.94 2.24 -2.83
N LYS A 34 -11.37 3.19 -3.67
CA LYS A 34 -12.08 4.37 -3.19
C LYS A 34 -13.42 3.93 -2.59
N CYS A 35 -13.65 4.27 -1.31
CA CYS A 35 -14.93 4.00 -0.65
C CYS A 35 -16.08 4.81 -1.27
N ILE A 36 -15.85 6.09 -1.61
CA ILE A 36 -16.85 6.95 -2.26
C ILE A 36 -16.49 7.21 -3.72
N LYS A 37 -17.50 7.20 -4.60
CA LYS A 37 -17.33 7.41 -6.04
C LYS A 37 -16.83 8.83 -6.36
N ALA A 38 -17.44 9.84 -5.74
CA ALA A 38 -17.09 11.24 -5.92
C ALA A 38 -17.60 12.09 -4.74
N MET A 39 -16.90 13.18 -4.47
CA MET A 39 -17.32 14.20 -3.50
C MET A 39 -18.38 15.11 -4.15
N PRO A 40 -19.36 15.65 -3.38
CA PRO A 40 -20.27 16.66 -3.90
C PRO A 40 -19.52 17.89 -4.45
N LYS A 41 -20.17 18.64 -5.33
CA LYS A 41 -19.58 19.87 -5.90
C LYS A 41 -19.54 20.97 -4.83
N LYS A 42 -18.34 21.50 -4.57
CA LYS A 42 -18.17 22.63 -3.65
C LYS A 42 -18.89 23.89 -4.16
N PRO A 43 -19.72 24.54 -3.34
CA PRO A 43 -20.34 25.82 -3.71
C PRO A 43 -19.31 26.95 -3.77
N SER A 44 -19.57 27.96 -4.59
CA SER A 44 -18.78 29.20 -4.60
C SER A 44 -19.01 30.00 -3.33
N TYR A 45 -18.01 30.77 -2.89
CA TYR A 45 -18.08 31.60 -1.70
C TYR A 45 -17.95 33.08 -2.08
N ASP A 46 -19.02 33.86 -1.84
CA ASP A 46 -19.14 35.28 -2.20
C ASP A 46 -19.10 36.21 -0.96
N PHE A 47 -18.54 35.73 0.16
CA PHE A 47 -18.44 36.45 1.44
C PHE A 47 -19.79 36.87 2.07
N THR A 48 -20.93 36.36 1.56
CA THR A 48 -22.23 36.59 2.18
C THR A 48 -22.52 35.58 3.31
N PRO A 49 -23.39 35.93 4.28
CA PRO A 49 -23.85 34.98 5.28
C PRO A 49 -24.56 33.75 4.68
N ALA A 50 -25.25 33.93 3.55
CA ALA A 50 -25.93 32.86 2.84
C ALA A 50 -24.94 31.86 2.23
N ALA A 51 -23.87 32.34 1.57
CA ALA A 51 -22.83 31.47 1.05
C ALA A 51 -22.02 30.79 2.17
N ALA A 52 -21.78 31.48 3.29
CA ALA A 52 -21.17 30.85 4.47
C ALA A 52 -22.02 29.69 4.98
N LYS A 53 -23.34 29.87 5.08
CA LYS A 53 -24.28 28.81 5.47
C LYS A 53 -24.31 27.65 4.47
N ALA A 54 -24.29 27.94 3.17
CA ALA A 54 -24.23 26.92 2.12
C ALA A 54 -22.92 26.11 2.19
N LEU A 55 -21.80 26.79 2.44
CA LEU A 55 -20.49 26.17 2.60
C LEU A 55 -20.41 25.28 3.85
N MET A 56 -20.98 25.73 4.98
CA MET A 56 -21.06 24.90 6.20
C MET A 56 -21.88 23.62 5.96
N ARG A 57 -23.02 23.74 5.28
CA ARG A 57 -23.85 22.58 4.91
C ARG A 57 -23.09 21.61 4.01
N TYR A 58 -22.36 22.14 3.02
CA TYR A 58 -21.50 21.34 2.15
C TYR A 58 -20.49 20.52 2.97
N TYR A 59 -19.77 21.14 3.91
CA TYR A 59 -18.82 20.42 4.74
C TYR A 59 -19.46 19.36 5.64
N LYS A 60 -20.64 19.65 6.23
CA LYS A 60 -21.41 18.64 6.98
C LYS A 60 -21.77 17.42 6.13
N THR A 61 -22.23 17.63 4.89
CA THR A 61 -22.55 16.52 3.98
C THR A 61 -21.33 15.70 3.58
N CYS A 62 -20.17 16.36 3.47
CA CYS A 62 -18.89 15.71 3.21
C CYS A 62 -18.46 14.81 4.38
N GLU A 63 -18.60 15.30 5.61
CA GLU A 63 -18.28 14.54 6.82
C GLU A 63 -19.21 13.33 6.99
N GLU A 64 -20.51 13.50 6.77
CA GLU A 64 -21.49 12.40 6.83
C GLU A 64 -21.17 11.31 5.79
N LEU A 65 -20.86 11.71 4.55
CA LEU A 65 -20.47 10.78 3.48
C LEU A 65 -19.18 10.02 3.79
N LEU A 66 -18.19 10.69 4.38
CA LEU A 66 -16.93 10.08 4.78
C LEU A 66 -17.06 9.21 6.04
N ARG A 67 -18.05 9.49 6.90
CA ARG A 67 -18.33 8.68 8.09
C ARG A 67 -18.76 7.26 7.72
N GLU A 68 -19.57 7.11 6.68
CA GLU A 68 -19.95 5.79 6.14
C GLU A 68 -18.74 4.96 5.71
N CYS A 69 -17.65 5.62 5.29
CA CYS A 69 -16.38 4.97 4.95
C CYS A 69 -15.53 4.63 6.17
N SER A 70 -15.59 5.42 7.24
CA SER A 70 -14.80 5.16 8.45
C SER A 70 -15.43 4.11 9.36
N ASP A 71 -16.76 4.01 9.37
CA ASP A 71 -17.52 3.13 10.27
C ASP A 71 -17.51 1.65 9.83
N GLY A 72 -16.65 1.27 8.87
CA GLY A 72 -16.35 -0.14 8.59
C GLY A 72 -17.35 -0.86 7.69
N ASN A 73 -18.06 -0.15 6.80
CA ASN A 73 -18.53 -0.77 5.57
C ASN A 73 -17.35 -0.90 4.59
N ASP A 74 -16.30 -1.59 5.03
CA ASP A 74 -15.36 -2.21 4.13
C ASP A 74 -16.18 -3.09 3.19
N PRO A 75 -16.04 -2.98 1.86
CA PRO A 75 -16.50 -4.04 0.98
C PRO A 75 -15.76 -5.29 1.44
N LYS A 76 -16.47 -6.18 2.15
CA LYS A 76 -15.95 -7.50 2.47
C LYS A 76 -15.39 -8.09 1.19
N SER A 77 -14.12 -8.47 1.29
CA SER A 77 -13.44 -9.47 0.47
C SER A 77 -14.38 -10.50 -0.16
#